data_AF-A0A8J5SEV7-F1
#
_entry.id   AF-A0A8J5SEV7-F1
#
_cell.length_a   1.000
_cell.length_b   1.000
_cell.length_c   1.000
_cell.angle_alpha   90.00
_cell.angle_beta   90.00
_cell.angle_gamma   90.00
#
_symmetry.space_group_name_H-M   'P 1'
#
loop_
_entity.id
_entity.type
_entity.pdbx_description
1 polymer ?
#
loop_
_entity_poly.entity_id
_entity_poly.type
_entity_poly.pdbx_seq_one_letter_code
_entity_poly.pdbx_strand_id
1 'polypeptide(L)'
;MAAARKGTAMPLGAVFPPEATRRAVASVAEAVSDHRAELVRLRGFVFDNAALVSLVQRLPDEIMVLFGDGIFFPSRLIHTNELLVLLREGYYAERFSKQILQRRGWNWKLKLKRRKQLSQGIFDDLPLLKRSLVY
;
A
#
# COMPACT_ATOMS: atom_id res chain seq x y z
N MET A 1 40.76 43.77 -3.61
CA MET A 1 39.45 43.41 -4.20
C MET A 1 39.53 41.98 -4.71
N ALA A 2 38.90 41.03 -4.03
CA ALA A 2 38.95 39.61 -4.38
C ALA A 2 37.85 39.30 -5.41
N ALA A 3 38.25 38.96 -6.64
CA ALA A 3 37.33 38.57 -7.70
C ALA A 3 36.62 37.26 -7.30
N ALA A 4 35.29 37.32 -7.21
CA ALA A 4 34.45 36.17 -6.92
C ALA A 4 34.64 35.09 -8.00
N ARG A 5 35.20 33.94 -7.63
CA ARG A 5 35.21 32.72 -8.46
C ARG A 5 33.76 32.25 -8.65
N LYS A 6 33.15 32.61 -9.78
CA LYS A 6 31.92 31.96 -10.27
C LYS A 6 32.26 30.49 -10.54
N GLY A 7 31.86 29.59 -9.65
CA GLY A 7 31.87 28.16 -9.92
C GLY A 7 30.90 27.87 -11.05
N THR A 8 31.41 27.41 -12.19
CA THR A 8 30.61 26.98 -13.33
C THR A 8 29.86 25.72 -12.94
N ALA A 9 28.58 25.84 -12.59
CA ALA A 9 27.71 24.69 -12.39
C ALA A 9 27.52 24.00 -13.75
N MET A 10 28.04 22.78 -13.87
CA MET A 10 28.03 22.04 -15.12
C MET A 10 26.61 21.46 -15.38
N PRO A 11 26.01 21.72 -16.56
CA PRO A 11 24.79 21.09 -17.07
C PRO A 11 24.77 19.57 -16.88
N LEU A 12 23.70 18.96 -16.37
CA LEU A 12 23.62 17.48 -16.34
C LEU A 12 23.66 16.86 -17.75
N GLY A 13 23.22 17.61 -18.77
CA GLY A 13 23.36 17.23 -20.18
C GLY A 13 24.81 17.19 -20.68
N ALA A 14 25.75 17.80 -19.97
CA ALA A 14 27.18 17.71 -20.25
C ALA A 14 27.86 16.54 -19.53
N VAL A 15 27.20 15.88 -18.57
CA VAL A 15 27.76 14.79 -17.75
C VAL A 15 27.25 13.40 -18.20
N PHE A 16 26.05 13.32 -18.80
CA PHE A 16 25.45 12.05 -19.20
C PHE A 16 24.93 12.04 -20.65
N PRO A 17 25.13 10.95 -21.41
CA PRO A 17 24.60 10.82 -22.77
C PRO A 17 23.07 10.99 -22.78
N PRO A 18 22.47 11.67 -23.77
CA PRO A 18 21.02 11.90 -23.84
C PRO A 18 20.20 10.61 -23.87
N GLU A 19 20.76 9.54 -24.45
CA GLU A 19 20.25 8.15 -24.41
C GLU A 19 20.17 7.59 -22.98
N ALA A 20 21.17 7.87 -22.14
CA ALA A 20 21.20 7.43 -20.74
C ALA A 20 20.16 8.19 -19.91
N THR A 21 20.03 9.50 -20.14
CA THR A 21 19.01 10.33 -19.48
C THR A 21 17.59 9.89 -19.84
N ARG A 22 17.31 9.61 -21.12
CA ARG A 22 15.99 9.11 -21.56
C ARG A 22 15.65 7.77 -20.93
N ARG A 23 16.60 6.83 -20.86
CA ARG A 23 16.41 5.53 -20.20
C ARG A 23 16.17 5.65 -18.70
N ALA A 24 16.91 6.54 -18.03
CA ALA A 24 16.70 6.81 -16.61
C ALA A 24 15.28 7.37 -16.35
N VAL A 25 14.82 8.31 -17.17
CA VAL A 25 13.46 8.86 -17.07
C VAL A 25 12.39 7.79 -17.31
N ALA A 26 12.58 6.92 -18.31
CA ALA A 26 11.64 5.83 -18.61
C ALA A 26 11.56 4.81 -17.45
N SER A 27 12.71 4.42 -16.87
CA SER A 27 12.77 3.51 -15.72
C SER A 27 12.11 4.12 -14.47
N VAL A 28 12.29 5.42 -14.22
CA VAL A 28 11.59 6.12 -13.13
C VAL A 28 10.08 6.16 -13.38
N ALA A 29 9.64 6.41 -14.61
CA ALA A 29 8.21 6.41 -14.95
C ALA A 29 7.55 5.04 -14.74
N GLU A 30 8.25 3.97 -15.12
CA GLU A 30 7.83 2.58 -14.87
C GLU A 30 7.74 2.29 -13.36
N ALA A 31 8.77 2.60 -12.59
CA ALA A 31 8.78 2.42 -11.13
C ALA A 31 7.64 3.20 -10.43
N VAL A 32 7.34 4.41 -10.91
CA VAL A 32 6.21 5.21 -10.41
C VAL A 32 4.87 4.55 -10.75
N SER A 33 4.73 3.99 -11.95
CA SER A 33 3.53 3.25 -12.37
C SER A 33 3.30 2.02 -11.47
N ASP A 34 4.34 1.24 -11.23
CA ASP A 34 4.28 0.06 -10.36
C ASP A 34 3.92 0.44 -8.91
N HIS A 35 4.53 1.50 -8.39
CA HIS A 35 4.19 2.01 -7.06
C HIS A 35 2.73 2.48 -6.97
N ARG A 36 2.18 3.09 -8.03
CA ARG A 36 0.76 3.47 -8.08
C ARG A 36 -0.14 2.23 -8.09
N ALA A 37 0.17 1.22 -8.90
CA ALA A 37 -0.58 -0.03 -8.93
C ALA A 37 -0.59 -0.72 -7.56
N GLU A 38 0.56 -0.75 -6.89
CA GLU A 38 0.65 -1.32 -5.55
C GLU A 38 -0.14 -0.52 -4.50
N LEU A 39 -0.12 0.82 -4.59
CA LEU A 39 -0.96 1.67 -3.72
C LEU A 39 -2.46 1.39 -3.91
N VAL A 40 -2.91 1.15 -5.14
CA VAL A 40 -4.31 0.78 -5.41
C VAL A 40 -4.64 -0.56 -4.76
N ARG A 41 -3.78 -1.58 -4.92
CA ARG A 41 -3.96 -2.89 -4.26
C ARG A 41 -4.01 -2.76 -2.74
N LEU A 42 -3.10 -2.00 -2.15
CA LEU A 42 -3.08 -1.76 -0.71
C LEU A 42 -4.34 -1.04 -0.22
N ARG A 43 -4.87 -0.07 -0.97
CA ARG A 43 -6.15 0.57 -0.65
C ARG A 43 -7.31 -0.42 -0.68
N GLY A 44 -7.34 -1.34 -1.64
CA GLY A 44 -8.31 -2.44 -1.69
C GLY A 44 -8.25 -3.28 -0.41
N PHE A 45 -7.05 -3.75 -0.04
CA PHE A 45 -6.87 -4.48 1.23
C PHE A 45 -7.33 -3.70 2.46
N VAL A 46 -7.10 -2.38 2.50
CA VAL A 46 -7.56 -1.53 3.61
C VAL A 46 -9.09 -1.53 3.68
N PHE A 47 -9.76 -1.37 2.54
CA PHE A 47 -11.21 -1.36 2.48
C PHE A 47 -11.80 -2.70 2.93
N ASP A 48 -11.28 -3.82 2.39
CA ASP A 48 -11.75 -5.16 2.76
C ASP A 48 -11.54 -5.46 4.25
N ASN A 49 -10.38 -5.07 4.80
CA ASN A 49 -10.12 -5.25 6.23
C ASN A 49 -10.99 -4.34 7.10
N ALA A 50 -11.34 -3.13 6.64
CA ALA A 50 -12.26 -2.27 7.37
C ALA A 50 -13.69 -2.85 7.38
N ALA A 51 -14.15 -3.40 6.26
CA ALA A 51 -15.43 -4.10 6.17
C ALA A 51 -15.47 -5.32 7.10
N LEU A 52 -14.41 -6.15 7.09
CA LEU A 52 -14.28 -7.32 7.96
C LEU A 52 -14.26 -6.95 9.44
N VAL A 53 -13.52 -5.90 9.82
CA VAL A 53 -13.53 -5.36 11.19
C VAL A 53 -14.93 -4.93 11.61
N SER A 54 -15.64 -4.21 10.73
CA SER A 54 -16.98 -3.72 11.01
C SER A 54 -18.01 -4.85 11.14
N LEU A 55 -17.85 -5.91 10.36
CA LEU A 55 -18.70 -7.11 10.43
C LEU A 55 -18.45 -7.88 11.74
N VAL A 56 -17.20 -8.10 12.12
CA VAL A 56 -16.85 -8.77 13.38
C VAL A 56 -17.35 -7.98 14.60
N GLN A 57 -17.35 -6.65 14.53
CA GLN A 57 -17.90 -5.79 15.59
C GLN A 57 -19.42 -5.81 15.68
N ARG A 58 -20.10 -6.13 14.58
CA ARG A 58 -21.57 -6.11 14.45
C ARG A 58 -22.08 -7.45 13.93
N LEU A 59 -21.59 -8.54 14.52
CA LEU A 59 -22.02 -9.88 14.13
C LEU A 59 -23.52 -10.00 14.40
N PRO A 60 -24.33 -10.34 13.38
CA PRO A 60 -25.77 -10.52 13.57
C PRO A 60 -26.03 -11.81 14.35
N ASP A 61 -27.06 -11.82 15.20
CA ASP A 61 -27.39 -13.02 15.98
C ASP A 61 -27.82 -14.19 15.09
N GLU A 62 -28.45 -13.91 13.96
CA GLU A 62 -28.88 -14.89 12.95
C GLU A 62 -28.11 -14.68 11.65
N ILE A 63 -27.62 -15.79 11.08
CA ILE A 63 -26.91 -15.85 9.80
C ILE A 63 -27.50 -16.94 8.91
N MET A 64 -27.44 -16.74 7.59
CA MET A 64 -27.69 -17.80 6.63
C MET A 64 -26.36 -18.41 6.21
N VAL A 65 -26.18 -19.70 6.46
CA VAL A 65 -24.97 -20.44 6.07
C VAL A 65 -25.24 -21.10 4.73
N LEU A 66 -24.42 -20.78 3.73
CA LEU A 66 -24.44 -21.47 2.44
C LEU A 66 -23.77 -22.85 2.61
N PHE A 67 -24.47 -23.90 2.17
CA PHE A 67 -24.01 -25.27 2.21
C PHE A 67 -24.20 -25.92 0.83
N GLY A 68 -23.11 -26.42 0.24
CA GLY A 68 -23.12 -27.02 -1.10
C GLY A 68 -23.62 -26.06 -2.19
N ASP A 69 -24.22 -26.63 -3.24
CA ASP A 69 -24.65 -25.90 -4.44
C ASP A 69 -25.95 -25.10 -4.21
N GLY A 70 -25.84 -24.01 -3.46
CA GLY A 70 -26.90 -22.99 -3.37
C GLY A 70 -27.95 -23.20 -2.27
N ILE A 71 -27.73 -24.11 -1.33
CA ILE A 71 -28.65 -24.34 -0.21
C ILE A 71 -28.26 -23.45 0.97
N PHE A 72 -29.20 -22.68 1.50
CA PHE A 72 -28.98 -21.79 2.65
C PHE A 72 -29.69 -22.31 3.90
N PHE A 73 -28.96 -22.43 5.01
CA PHE A 73 -29.52 -22.84 6.29
C PHE A 73 -29.58 -21.65 7.26
N PRO A 74 -30.73 -21.37 7.88
CA PRO A 74 -30.80 -20.40 8.97
C PRO A 74 -30.02 -20.94 10.16
N SER A 75 -29.20 -20.10 10.78
CA SER A 75 -28.32 -20.48 11.87
C SER A 75 -28.15 -19.32 12.85
N ARG A 76 -27.90 -19.65 14.12
CA ARG A 76 -27.62 -18.66 15.15
C ARG A 76 -26.13 -18.65 15.47
N LEU A 77 -25.54 -17.48 15.60
CA LEU A 77 -24.14 -17.37 16.05
C LEU A 77 -24.06 -17.71 17.55
N ILE A 78 -23.25 -18.70 17.88
CA ILE A 78 -22.97 -19.16 19.24
C ILE A 78 -21.44 -19.09 19.40
N HIS A 79 -20.95 -18.46 20.48
CA HIS A 79 -19.51 -18.17 20.72
C HIS A 79 -18.85 -17.21 19.70
N THR A 80 -19.13 -15.92 19.83
CA THR A 80 -18.62 -14.84 18.95
C THR A 80 -17.21 -14.32 19.27
N ASN A 81 -16.54 -14.90 20.27
CA ASN A 81 -15.24 -14.44 20.74
C ASN A 81 -14.06 -15.06 19.99
N GLU A 82 -14.27 -16.18 19.31
CA GLU A 82 -13.24 -16.96 18.60
C GLU A 82 -13.61 -17.09 17.12
N LEU A 83 -12.63 -16.84 16.26
CA LEU A 83 -12.78 -16.90 14.81
C LEU A 83 -11.68 -17.79 14.23
N LEU A 84 -12.07 -18.67 13.32
CA LEU A 84 -11.13 -19.45 12.53
C LEU A 84 -10.56 -18.57 11.40
N VAL A 85 -9.25 -18.34 11.42
CA VAL A 85 -8.59 -17.45 10.47
C VAL A 85 -7.66 -18.25 9.56
N LEU A 86 -7.85 -18.09 8.26
CA LEU A 86 -6.88 -18.52 7.26
C LEU A 86 -5.63 -17.63 7.32
N LEU A 87 -4.49 -18.22 7.64
CA LEU A 87 -3.21 -17.51 7.74
C LEU A 87 -2.49 -17.49 6.38
N ARG A 88 -2.29 -18.67 5.76
CA ARG A 88 -1.69 -18.87 4.44
C ARG A 88 -1.88 -20.33 4.00
N GLU A 89 -1.92 -20.63 2.70
CA GLU A 89 -1.75 -22.00 2.17
C GLU A 89 -2.62 -23.09 2.83
N GLY A 90 -3.88 -22.77 3.15
CA GLY A 90 -4.80 -23.72 3.79
C GLY A 90 -4.58 -23.92 5.30
N TYR A 91 -3.64 -23.21 5.93
CA TYR A 91 -3.45 -23.23 7.37
C TYR A 91 -4.46 -22.34 8.09
N TYR A 92 -5.28 -22.97 8.93
CA TYR A 92 -6.27 -22.31 9.77
C TYR A 92 -5.80 -22.26 11.22
N ALA A 93 -6.12 -21.17 11.91
CA ALA A 93 -5.89 -21.04 13.33
C ALA A 93 -7.06 -20.33 14.00
N GLU A 94 -7.49 -20.86 15.14
CA GLU A 94 -8.45 -20.18 16.01
C GLU A 94 -7.78 -18.99 16.69
N ARG A 95 -8.47 -17.85 16.65
CA ARG A 95 -7.97 -16.60 17.21
C ARG A 95 -9.10 -15.81 17.83
N PHE A 96 -8.80 -15.14 18.94
CA PHE A 96 -9.77 -14.24 19.55
C PHE A 96 -10.06 -13.05 18.63
N SER A 97 -11.33 -12.70 18.50
CA SER A 97 -11.81 -11.58 17.67
C SER A 97 -11.05 -10.28 17.97
N LYS A 98 -10.83 -9.98 19.26
CA LYS A 98 -10.04 -8.81 19.72
C LYS A 98 -8.61 -8.79 19.16
N GLN A 99 -7.92 -9.93 19.15
CA GLN A 99 -6.54 -10.03 18.65
C GLN A 99 -6.46 -9.83 17.13
N ILE A 100 -7.45 -10.36 16.40
CA ILE A 100 -7.57 -10.19 14.95
C ILE A 100 -7.83 -8.72 14.61
N LEU A 101 -8.79 -8.10 15.29
CA LEU A 101 -9.15 -6.69 15.09
C LEU A 101 -7.96 -5.76 15.33
N GLN A 102 -7.19 -6.01 16.40
CA GLN A 102 -6.02 -5.21 16.73
C GLN A 102 -4.90 -5.36 15.69
N ARG A 103 -4.55 -6.60 15.32
CA ARG A 103 -3.47 -6.86 14.34
C ARG A 103 -3.82 -6.38 12.94
N ARG A 104 -5.05 -6.64 12.49
CA ARG A 104 -5.51 -6.20 11.18
C ARG A 104 -5.61 -4.68 11.17
N GLY A 105 -6.28 -4.05 12.14
CA GLY A 105 -6.45 -2.59 12.18
C GLY A 105 -5.16 -1.75 12.19
N TRP A 106 -4.07 -2.23 12.80
CA TRP A 106 -2.81 -1.47 12.91
C TRP A 106 -1.82 -1.68 11.75
N ASN A 107 -1.64 -2.92 11.29
CA ASN A 107 -0.54 -3.23 10.36
C ASN A 107 -0.71 -2.57 8.98
N TRP A 108 -1.92 -2.50 8.44
CA TRP A 108 -2.14 -1.88 7.13
C TRP A 108 -2.07 -0.35 7.19
N LYS A 109 -2.52 0.27 8.30
CA LYS A 109 -2.43 1.74 8.49
C LYS A 109 -0.98 2.20 8.44
N LEU A 110 -0.10 1.47 9.14
CA LEU A 110 1.34 1.75 9.16
C LEU A 110 2.00 1.51 7.79
N LYS A 111 1.62 0.45 7.07
CA LYS A 111 2.18 0.13 5.75
C LYS A 111 1.75 1.16 4.69
N LEU A 112 0.49 1.59 4.71
CA LEU A 112 -0.02 2.64 3.82
C LEU A 112 0.59 4.01 4.13
N LYS A 113 0.71 4.37 5.43
CA LYS A 113 1.33 5.63 5.84
C LYS A 113 2.79 5.72 5.40
N ARG A 114 3.58 4.67 5.61
CA ARG A 114 4.98 4.60 5.14
C ARG A 114 5.08 4.78 3.62
N ARG A 115 4.25 4.07 2.85
CA ARG A 115 4.29 4.15 1.38
C ARG A 115 3.83 5.51 0.84
N LYS A 116 2.83 6.14 1.44
CA LYS A 116 2.46 7.52 1.11
C LYS A 116 3.62 8.49 1.35
N GLN A 117 4.33 8.33 2.45
CA GLN A 117 5.46 9.19 2.80
C GLN A 117 6.66 8.99 1.84
N LEU A 118 6.94 7.75 1.43
CA LEU A 118 7.91 7.44 0.36
C LEU A 118 7.50 8.04 -0.99
N SER A 119 6.22 7.92 -1.39
CA SER A 119 5.76 8.53 -2.65
C SER A 119 5.80 10.05 -2.62
N GLN A 120 5.54 10.67 -1.46
CA GLN A 120 5.60 12.12 -1.31
C GLN A 120 7.04 12.63 -1.44
N GLY A 121 8.00 11.97 -0.77
CA GLY A 121 9.43 12.31 -0.91
C GLY A 121 9.94 12.21 -2.35
N ILE A 122 9.57 11.16 -3.08
CA ILE A 122 9.92 11.01 -4.50
C ILE A 122 9.30 12.13 -5.36
N PHE A 123 8.08 12.56 -5.06
CA PHE A 123 7.40 13.66 -5.76
C PHE A 123 7.97 15.04 -5.42
N ASP A 124 8.43 15.25 -4.19
CA ASP A 124 9.05 16.49 -3.73
C ASP A 124 10.48 16.67 -4.30
N ASP A 125 11.16 15.55 -4.60
CA ASP A 125 12.48 15.54 -5.26
C ASP A 125 12.41 15.69 -6.79
N LEU A 126 11.25 15.41 -7.40
CA LEU A 126 11.05 15.49 -8.85
C LEU A 126 11.28 16.90 -9.45
N PRO A 127 10.83 18.00 -8.82
CA PRO A 127 11.15 19.38 -9.23
C PRO A 127 12.64 19.71 -9.14
N LEU A 128 13.36 19.14 -8.17
CA LEU A 128 14.81 19.32 -8.00
C LEU A 128 15.58 18.61 -9.12
N LEU A 129 15.14 17.40 -9.50
CA LEU A 129 15.68 16.65 -10.64
C LEU A 129 15.34 17.30 -12.00
N LYS A 130 14.17 17.93 -12.13
CA LYS A 130 13.82 18.68 -13.36
C LYS A 130 14.62 19.97 -13.52
N ARG A 131 14.92 20.68 -12.43
CA ARG A 131 15.78 21.89 -12.46
C ARG A 131 17.24 21.58 -12.82
N SER A 132 17.71 20.39 -12.50
CA SER A 132 19.08 19.97 -12.78
C SER A 132 19.25 19.48 -14.24
N LEU A 133 18.17 19.03 -14.87
CA LEU A 133 18.12 18.64 -16.29
C LEU A 133 17.87 19.79 -17.29
N VAL A 134 17.52 20.99 -16.81
CA VAL A 134 17.29 22.18 -17.63
C VAL A 134 18.32 23.25 -17.25
N TYR A 135 19.59 22.97 -17.55
CA TYR A 135 20.68 23.91 -17.81
C TYR A 135 21.77 23.13 -18.54
#